data_AF-A0A2E0M639-F1
#
_entry.id   AF-A0A2E0M639-F1
#
_cell.length_a   1.000
_cell.length_b   1.000
_cell.length_c   1.000
_cell.angle_alpha   90.00
_cell.angle_beta   90.00
_cell.angle_gamma   90.00
#
_symmetry.space_group_name_H-M   'P 1'
#
loop_
_entity.id
_entity.type
_entity.pdbx_description
1 polymer ?
#
loop_
_entity_poly.entity_id
_entity_poly.type
_entity_poly.pdbx_seq_one_letter_code
_entity_poly.pdbx_strand_id
1 'polypeptide(L)'
;MSDQTSSADDSASSGNQKKKRNFSGWVQRRFFPINDVKSSATLAYSMLEAITRNEGAPRHETFEDAIARQGLTEKDLLSAYRRQRLTAILLFVAMIAALLYVAFLMLTLTTLADFFVAIMAIAPASVLAIGSFRSAFRAWQIRTKRLGELKYFISNMREWWPVSIHSLDLAPTPKLTAAKKKKKPAKA
;
A
#
# COMPACT_ATOMS: atom_id res chain seq x y z
N MET A 1 -54.49 35.16 25.68
CA MET A 1 -55.77 34.47 25.46
C MET A 1 -55.50 33.46 24.35
N SER A 2 -55.12 32.23 24.75
CA SER A 2 -55.96 31.00 24.79
C SER A 2 -56.11 30.41 23.38
N ASP A 3 -55.82 29.15 23.04
CA ASP A 3 -55.73 27.85 23.75
C ASP A 3 -54.79 26.91 22.95
N GLN A 4 -53.86 26.15 23.56
CA GLN A 4 -53.96 24.73 23.98
C GLN A 4 -54.96 23.81 23.24
N THR A 5 -54.45 22.77 22.56
CA THR A 5 -54.89 21.35 22.54
C THR A 5 -53.83 20.57 21.73
N SER A 6 -53.05 19.63 22.27
CA SER A 6 -53.35 18.29 22.82
C SER A 6 -53.88 17.29 21.80
N SER A 7 -53.05 16.32 21.40
CA SER A 7 -53.38 14.92 21.06
C SER A 7 -52.07 14.22 20.62
N ALA A 8 -51.50 13.32 21.41
CA ALA A 8 -51.93 11.95 21.72
C ALA A 8 -51.16 10.94 20.85
N ASP A 9 -50.21 10.28 21.50
CA ASP A 9 -49.92 8.84 21.46
C ASP A 9 -50.11 8.08 20.14
N ASP A 10 -48.99 7.59 19.60
CA ASP A 10 -49.00 6.29 18.91
C ASP A 10 -47.77 5.46 19.33
N SER A 11 -48.01 4.72 20.40
CA SER A 11 -47.13 3.72 20.99
C SER A 11 -47.21 2.41 20.18
N ALA A 12 -46.56 2.34 19.02
CA ALA A 12 -46.55 1.13 18.21
C ALA A 12 -45.32 0.23 18.52
N SER A 13 -45.50 -0.61 19.54
CA SER A 13 -45.05 -2.01 19.62
C SER A 13 -43.93 -2.44 18.66
N SER A 14 -42.67 -2.22 19.05
CA SER A 14 -41.51 -2.84 18.40
C SER A 14 -41.35 -4.26 18.94
N GLY A 15 -42.03 -5.20 18.27
CA GLY A 15 -41.92 -6.64 18.50
C GLY A 15 -40.48 -7.12 18.38
N ASN A 16 -39.92 -7.52 19.52
CA ASN A 16 -38.60 -8.09 19.67
C ASN A 16 -38.55 -9.51 19.04
N GLN A 17 -38.47 -9.58 17.71
CA GLN A 17 -38.20 -10.84 17.00
C GLN A 17 -36.76 -11.26 17.24
N LYS A 18 -36.56 -12.11 18.26
CA LYS A 18 -35.34 -12.91 18.46
C LYS A 18 -35.16 -13.86 17.27
N LYS A 19 -34.57 -13.34 16.19
CA LYS A 19 -34.17 -14.10 15.00
C LYS A 19 -32.96 -14.97 15.36
N LYS A 20 -33.22 -16.21 15.77
CA LYS A 20 -32.21 -17.27 15.91
C LYS A 20 -31.50 -17.44 14.56
N ARG A 21 -30.32 -16.83 14.42
CA ARG A 21 -29.44 -17.04 13.26
C ARG A 21 -28.78 -18.40 13.45
N ASN A 22 -29.32 -19.42 12.77
CA ASN A 22 -28.68 -20.72 12.61
C ASN A 22 -27.36 -20.50 11.85
N PHE A 23 -26.27 -20.35 12.60
CA PHE A 23 -24.90 -20.18 12.11
C PHE A 23 -24.28 -21.55 11.80
N SER A 24 -25.03 -22.41 11.10
CA SER A 24 -24.56 -23.71 10.61
C SER A 24 -24.53 -23.76 9.08
N GLY A 25 -24.35 -22.59 8.45
CA GLY A 25 -23.96 -22.45 7.05
C GLY A 25 -22.50 -22.83 6.91
N TRP A 26 -22.26 -24.13 7.02
CA TRP A 26 -21.11 -24.86 6.56
C TRP A 26 -20.32 -24.10 5.49
N VAL A 27 -19.03 -23.99 5.74
CA VAL A 27 -17.97 -23.65 4.78
C VAL A 27 -18.14 -24.52 3.54
N GLN A 28 -18.97 -24.08 2.58
CA GLN A 28 -18.88 -24.52 1.20
C GLN A 28 -17.52 -24.03 0.72
N ARG A 29 -16.52 -24.89 0.86
CA ARG A 29 -15.25 -24.79 0.14
C ARG A 29 -15.65 -24.62 -1.32
N ARG A 30 -15.61 -23.39 -1.82
CA ARG A 30 -15.79 -23.09 -3.24
C ARG A 30 -14.62 -23.76 -3.94
N PHE A 31 -14.82 -25.01 -4.33
CA PHE A 31 -14.00 -25.62 -5.36
C PHE A 31 -14.22 -24.77 -6.59
N PHE A 32 -13.27 -23.88 -6.87
CA PHE A 32 -13.25 -23.14 -8.12
C PHE A 32 -13.25 -24.20 -9.22
N PRO A 33 -14.31 -24.30 -10.04
CA PRO A 33 -14.32 -25.27 -11.12
C PRO A 33 -13.09 -25.00 -11.98
N ILE A 34 -12.46 -26.08 -12.49
CA ILE A 34 -11.21 -25.99 -13.27
C ILE A 34 -11.34 -25.00 -14.44
N ASN A 35 -12.56 -24.79 -14.94
CA ASN A 35 -12.88 -23.82 -15.99
C ASN A 35 -12.70 -22.36 -15.55
N ASP A 36 -12.94 -22.02 -14.28
CA ASP A 36 -12.72 -20.67 -13.73
C ASP A 36 -11.23 -20.36 -13.56
N VAL A 37 -10.42 -21.38 -13.26
CA VAL A 37 -8.96 -21.23 -13.21
C VAL A 37 -8.41 -20.98 -14.61
N LYS A 38 -8.93 -21.68 -15.63
CA LYS A 38 -8.55 -21.47 -17.03
C LYS A 38 -8.94 -20.10 -17.54
N SER A 39 -10.16 -19.62 -17.25
CA SER A 39 -10.62 -18.29 -17.66
C SER A 39 -9.84 -17.17 -16.96
N SER A 40 -9.52 -17.34 -15.67
CA SER A 40 -8.67 -16.41 -14.92
C SER A 40 -7.25 -16.38 -15.48
N ALA A 41 -6.71 -17.53 -15.88
CA ALA A 41 -5.40 -17.62 -16.50
C ALA A 41 -5.38 -16.95 -17.88
N THR A 42 -6.36 -17.20 -18.76
CA THR A 42 -6.42 -16.53 -20.08
C THR A 42 -6.60 -15.02 -19.96
N LEU A 43 -7.38 -14.55 -18.98
CA LEU A 43 -7.49 -13.12 -18.68
C LEU A 43 -6.16 -12.55 -18.16
N ALA A 44 -5.48 -13.26 -17.26
CA ALA A 44 -4.15 -12.85 -16.80
C ALA A 44 -3.13 -12.80 -17.94
N TYR A 45 -3.14 -13.78 -18.85
CA TYR A 45 -2.29 -13.81 -20.03
C TYR A 45 -2.63 -12.70 -21.02
N SER A 46 -3.91 -12.41 -21.27
CA SER A 46 -4.29 -11.32 -22.19
C SER A 46 -3.99 -9.94 -21.61
N MET A 47 -4.10 -9.77 -20.30
CA MET A 47 -3.62 -8.56 -19.61
C MET A 47 -2.10 -8.45 -19.66
N LEU A 48 -1.37 -9.53 -19.43
CA LEU A 48 0.09 -9.55 -19.51
C LEU A 48 0.54 -9.24 -20.94
N GLU A 49 -0.07 -9.88 -21.93
CA GLU A 49 0.18 -9.67 -23.35
C GLU A 49 -0.14 -8.24 -23.76
N ALA A 50 -1.25 -7.68 -23.28
CA ALA A 50 -1.59 -6.27 -23.47
C ALA A 50 -0.57 -5.35 -22.82
N ILE A 51 -0.07 -5.64 -21.61
CA ILE A 51 0.98 -4.83 -20.96
C ILE A 51 2.29 -4.91 -21.75
N THR A 52 2.66 -6.09 -22.26
CA THR A 52 3.90 -6.29 -23.03
C THR A 52 3.81 -5.76 -24.46
N ARG A 53 2.65 -5.83 -25.12
CA ARG A 53 2.44 -5.31 -26.49
C ARG A 53 2.11 -3.83 -26.50
N ASN A 54 1.62 -3.27 -25.39
CA ASN A 54 1.41 -1.83 -25.24
C ASN A 54 2.74 -1.13 -24.94
N GLU A 55 3.74 -1.38 -25.79
CA GLU A 55 4.83 -0.44 -26.11
C GLU A 55 4.29 0.74 -26.93
N GLY A 56 3.02 1.12 -26.73
CA GLY A 56 2.53 2.42 -27.16
C GLY A 56 3.45 3.47 -26.56
N ALA A 57 3.91 4.39 -27.42
CA ALA A 57 4.96 5.38 -27.16
C ALA A 57 5.06 5.75 -25.67
N PRO A 58 6.28 5.70 -25.07
CA PRO A 58 6.46 5.87 -23.64
C PRO A 58 5.65 7.08 -23.17
N ARG A 59 4.54 6.81 -22.45
CA ARG A 59 3.72 7.87 -21.90
C ARG A 59 4.56 8.56 -20.84
N HIS A 60 5.19 9.66 -21.22
CA HIS A 60 5.85 10.58 -20.32
C HIS A 60 4.77 11.36 -19.56
N GLU A 61 4.02 10.67 -18.70
CA GLU A 61 3.09 11.34 -17.80
C GLU A 61 3.91 12.03 -16.71
N THR A 62 3.80 13.36 -16.66
CA THR A 62 4.44 14.15 -15.62
C THR A 62 3.62 14.04 -14.33
N PHE A 63 4.26 14.29 -13.19
CA PHE A 63 3.58 14.29 -11.90
C PHE A 63 2.47 15.35 -11.84
N GLU A 64 2.67 16.48 -12.50
CA GLU A 64 1.69 17.56 -12.60
C GLU A 64 0.44 17.13 -13.39
N ASP A 65 0.65 16.41 -14.50
CA ASP A 65 -0.45 15.90 -15.34
C ASP A 65 -1.28 14.85 -14.56
N ALA A 66 -0.61 13.96 -13.80
CA ALA A 66 -1.28 13.00 -12.93
C ALA A 66 -2.09 13.68 -11.81
N ILE A 67 -1.57 14.76 -11.20
CA ILE A 67 -2.30 15.56 -10.20
C ILE A 67 -3.51 16.25 -10.81
N ALA A 68 -3.32 16.89 -11.98
CA ALA A 68 -4.37 17.61 -12.69
C ALA A 68 -5.54 16.67 -13.03
N ARG A 69 -5.24 15.46 -13.51
CA ARG A 69 -6.24 14.42 -13.80
C ARG A 69 -7.00 13.93 -12.58
N GLN A 70 -6.34 13.88 -11.42
CA GLN A 70 -6.96 13.42 -10.17
C GLN A 70 -7.64 14.56 -9.40
N GLY A 71 -7.52 15.81 -9.84
CA GLY A 71 -8.09 16.97 -9.16
C GLY A 71 -7.54 17.17 -7.75
N LEU A 72 -6.31 16.70 -7.48
CA LEU A 72 -5.73 16.73 -6.14
C LEU A 72 -5.20 18.13 -5.81
N THR A 73 -5.58 18.66 -4.65
CA THR A 73 -5.03 19.92 -4.16
C THR A 73 -3.70 19.69 -3.44
N GLU A 74 -2.89 20.74 -3.29
CA GLU A 74 -1.63 20.65 -2.55
C GLU A 74 -1.83 20.28 -1.06
N LYS A 75 -2.96 20.71 -0.49
CA LYS A 75 -3.36 20.33 0.88
C LYS A 75 -3.61 18.82 0.98
N ASP A 76 -4.23 18.22 -0.04
CA ASP A 76 -4.48 16.78 -0.09
C ASP A 76 -3.18 16.00 -0.21
N LEU A 77 -2.23 16.46 -1.04
CA LEU A 77 -0.91 15.86 -1.16
C LEU A 77 -0.14 15.89 0.17
N LEU A 78 -0.19 16.99 0.91
CA LEU A 78 0.44 17.10 2.23
C LEU A 78 -0.22 16.14 3.25
N SER A 79 -1.54 16.01 3.21
CA SER A 79 -2.26 15.08 4.08
C SER A 79 -1.93 13.62 3.74
N ALA A 80 -1.84 13.29 2.45
CA ALA A 80 -1.47 11.98 1.95
C ALA A 80 -0.03 11.64 2.32
N TYR A 81 0.89 12.59 2.18
CA TYR A 81 2.29 12.45 2.61
C TYR A 81 2.39 12.13 4.10
N ARG A 82 1.72 12.91 4.96
CA ARG A 82 1.69 12.68 6.42
C ARG A 82 1.19 11.28 6.75
N ARG A 83 0.09 10.86 6.11
CA ARG A 83 -0.47 9.52 6.30
C ARG A 83 0.52 8.43 5.90
N GLN A 84 1.07 8.49 4.69
CA GLN A 84 2.02 7.48 4.21
C GLN A 84 3.30 7.43 5.06
N ARG A 85 3.80 8.59 5.51
CA ARG A 85 4.93 8.68 6.44
C ARG A 85 4.62 7.97 7.76
N LEU A 86 3.49 8.27 8.38
CA LEU A 86 3.10 7.63 9.65
C LEU A 86 2.92 6.12 9.47
N THR A 87 2.25 5.70 8.40
CA THR A 87 2.09 4.27 8.07
C THR A 87 3.43 3.58 7.87
N ALA A 88 4.37 4.19 7.16
CA ALA A 88 5.70 3.61 6.95
C ALA A 88 6.45 3.41 8.28
N ILE A 89 6.44 4.41 9.16
CA ILE A 89 7.07 4.35 10.49
C ILE A 89 6.41 3.27 11.35
N LEU A 90 5.08 3.25 11.43
CA LEU A 90 4.34 2.28 12.24
C LEU A 90 4.60 0.85 11.77
N LEU A 91 4.55 0.60 10.46
CA LEU A 91 4.85 -0.72 9.90
C LEU A 91 6.31 -1.13 10.12
N PHE A 92 7.24 -0.18 10.06
CA PHE A 92 8.66 -0.44 10.32
C PHE A 92 8.91 -0.81 11.79
N VAL A 93 8.31 -0.08 12.73
CA VAL A 93 8.41 -0.39 14.17
C VAL A 93 7.74 -1.74 14.47
N ALA A 94 6.57 -2.01 13.89
CA ALA A 94 5.88 -3.29 14.02
C ALA A 94 6.72 -4.45 13.44
N MET A 95 7.39 -4.24 12.31
CA MET A 95 8.31 -5.21 11.72
C MET A 95 9.49 -5.50 12.65
N ILE A 96 10.11 -4.47 13.23
CA ILE A 96 11.20 -4.65 14.21
C ILE A 96 10.71 -5.44 15.42
N ALA A 97 9.55 -5.08 15.98
CA ALA A 97 8.96 -5.79 17.11
C ALA A 97 8.68 -7.26 16.77
N ALA A 98 8.16 -7.55 15.57
CA ALA A 98 7.95 -8.91 15.10
C ALA A 98 9.28 -9.68 14.98
N LEU A 99 10.33 -9.07 14.41
CA LEU A 99 11.65 -9.71 14.31
C LEU A 99 12.28 -9.98 15.67
N LEU A 100 12.15 -9.06 16.63
CA LEU A 100 12.60 -9.27 18.01
C LEU A 100 11.84 -10.41 18.68
N TYR A 101 10.53 -10.52 18.43
CA TYR A 101 9.73 -11.63 18.92
C TYR A 101 10.17 -12.98 18.33
N VAL A 102 10.47 -13.04 17.02
CA VAL A 102 11.03 -14.24 16.39
C VAL A 102 12.41 -14.59 16.97
N ALA A 103 13.27 -13.60 17.17
CA ALA A 103 14.59 -13.80 17.78
C ALA A 103 14.47 -14.32 19.22
N PHE A 104 13.53 -13.77 20.00
CA PHE A 104 13.22 -14.26 21.34
C PHE A 104 12.76 -15.72 21.31
N LEU A 105 11.80 -16.07 20.46
CA LEU A 105 11.33 -17.45 20.29
C LEU A 105 12.48 -18.41 19.93
N MET A 106 13.38 -17.98 19.03
CA MET A 106 14.56 -18.76 18.62
C MET A 106 15.53 -18.99 19.79
N LEU A 107 15.68 -18.03 20.71
CA LEU A 107 16.52 -18.21 21.90
C LEU A 107 15.88 -19.10 22.96
N THR A 108 14.55 -19.15 23.01
CA THR A 108 13.79 -19.96 23.98
C THR A 108 13.34 -21.30 23.40
N LEU A 109 13.93 -21.76 22.30
CA LEU A 109 13.58 -23.02 21.64
C LEU A 109 13.80 -24.20 22.59
N THR A 110 12.70 -24.83 23.02
CA THR A 110 12.76 -26.07 23.80
C THR A 110 12.20 -27.26 23.03
N THR A 111 11.32 -27.00 22.06
CA THR A 111 10.67 -28.05 21.28
C THR A 111 10.78 -27.79 19.77
N LEU A 112 10.61 -28.87 19.00
CA LEU A 112 10.56 -28.81 17.53
C LEU A 112 9.33 -28.04 17.03
N ALA A 113 8.26 -27.98 17.82
CA ALA A 113 7.08 -27.17 17.53
C ALA A 113 7.38 -25.67 17.56
N ASP A 114 8.16 -25.21 18.55
CA ASP A 114 8.57 -23.80 18.68
C ASP A 114 9.39 -23.33 17.47
N PHE A 115 10.19 -24.23 16.89
CA PHE A 115 10.97 -23.95 15.67
C PHE A 115 10.06 -23.66 14.47
N PHE A 116 9.03 -24.47 14.25
CA PHE A 116 8.07 -24.24 13.18
C PHE A 116 7.27 -22.94 13.39
N VAL A 117 6.90 -22.64 14.64
CA VAL A 117 6.20 -21.38 14.97
C VAL A 117 7.10 -20.18 14.65
N ALA A 118 8.38 -20.23 15.00
CA ALA A 118 9.33 -19.15 14.72
C ALA A 118 9.53 -18.94 13.21
N ILE A 119 9.59 -20.00 12.40
CA ILE A 119 9.66 -19.89 10.93
C ILE A 119 8.37 -19.27 10.38
N MET A 120 7.21 -19.70 10.85
CA MET A 120 5.92 -19.16 10.37
C MET A 120 5.76 -17.68 10.71
N ALA A 121 6.37 -17.21 11.80
CA ALA A 121 6.38 -15.81 12.20
C ALA A 121 7.24 -14.90 11.28
N ILE A 122 8.09 -15.46 10.41
CA ILE A 122 8.83 -14.69 9.39
C ILE A 122 7.89 -14.15 8.29
N ALA A 123 6.86 -14.92 7.93
CA ALA A 123 5.90 -14.52 6.90
C ALA A 123 5.21 -13.16 7.20
N PRO A 124 4.57 -12.95 8.37
CA PRO A 124 3.99 -11.64 8.69
C PRO A 124 5.04 -10.52 8.78
N ALA A 125 6.26 -10.81 9.26
CA ALA A 125 7.34 -9.81 9.27
C ALA A 125 7.69 -9.34 7.84
N SER A 126 7.73 -10.25 6.86
CA SER A 126 7.96 -9.92 5.45
C SER A 126 6.85 -9.04 4.85
N VAL A 127 5.59 -9.32 5.20
CA VAL A 127 4.44 -8.50 4.76
C VAL A 127 4.52 -7.09 5.34
N LEU A 128 4.89 -6.95 6.62
CA LEU A 128 5.12 -5.65 7.25
C LEU A 128 6.27 -4.89 6.58
N ALA A 129 7.36 -5.57 6.22
CA ALA A 129 8.48 -4.97 5.50
C ALA A 129 8.06 -4.42 4.13
N ILE A 130 7.34 -5.21 3.34
CA ILE A 130 6.82 -4.79 2.02
C ILE A 130 5.86 -3.60 2.17
N GLY A 131 4.98 -3.65 3.17
CA GLY A 131 4.04 -2.57 3.46
C GLY A 131 4.75 -1.27 3.84
N SER A 132 5.73 -1.35 4.73
CA SER A 132 6.56 -0.20 5.13
C SER A 132 7.31 0.39 3.94
N PHE A 133 7.96 -0.45 3.13
CA PHE A 133 8.69 -0.04 1.93
C PHE A 133 7.78 0.66 0.92
N ARG A 134 6.60 0.11 0.65
CA ARG A 134 5.61 0.71 -0.27
C ARG A 134 5.14 2.08 0.22
N SER A 135 4.87 2.22 1.51
CA SER A 135 4.46 3.50 2.09
C SER A 135 5.60 4.54 2.07
N ALA A 136 6.84 4.12 2.36
CA ALA A 136 8.02 4.98 2.26
C ALA A 136 8.25 5.45 0.82
N PHE A 137 8.15 4.55 -0.17
CA PHE A 137 8.27 4.88 -1.58
C PHE A 137 7.23 5.90 -2.04
N ARG A 138 5.97 5.74 -1.63
CA ARG A 138 4.91 6.72 -1.94
C ARG A 138 5.16 8.08 -1.30
N ALA A 139 5.60 8.11 -0.05
CA ALA A 139 5.97 9.35 0.62
C ALA A 139 7.12 10.05 -0.13
N TRP A 140 8.10 9.29 -0.60
CA TRP A 140 9.19 9.78 -1.43
C TRP A 140 8.73 10.36 -2.78
N GLN A 141 7.81 9.69 -3.49
CA GLN A 141 7.25 10.19 -4.75
C GLN A 141 6.54 11.53 -4.56
N ILE A 142 5.73 11.66 -3.50
CA ILE A 142 5.03 12.92 -3.17
C ILE A 142 6.04 14.02 -2.84
N ARG A 143 7.08 13.70 -2.05
CA ARG A 143 8.13 14.66 -1.67
C ARG A 143 8.92 15.17 -2.87
N THR A 144 9.30 14.27 -3.78
CA THR A 144 10.11 14.60 -4.95
C THR A 144 9.30 15.14 -6.11
N LYS A 145 7.96 15.14 -6.02
CA LYS A 145 7.03 15.49 -7.11
C LYS A 145 7.38 14.76 -8.42
N ARG A 146 7.78 13.49 -8.32
CA ARG A 146 8.23 12.67 -9.44
C ARG A 146 7.62 11.28 -9.37
N LEU A 147 7.14 10.78 -10.50
CA LEU A 147 6.96 9.34 -10.72
C LEU A 147 8.33 8.73 -11.01
N GLY A 148 9.24 8.82 -10.04
CA GLY A 148 10.61 8.34 -10.21
C GLY A 148 10.68 6.82 -10.25
N GLU A 149 11.71 6.30 -10.92
CA GLU A 149 11.96 4.87 -11.02
C GLU A 149 12.31 4.28 -9.65
N LEU A 150 11.72 3.13 -9.34
CA LEU A 150 12.00 2.38 -8.11
C LEU A 150 13.51 2.11 -7.90
N LYS A 151 14.26 1.94 -9.01
CA LYS A 151 15.71 1.75 -9.00
C LYS A 151 16.45 2.89 -8.30
N TYR A 152 16.06 4.13 -8.58
CA TYR A 152 16.68 5.30 -7.96
C TYR A 152 16.42 5.32 -6.45
N PHE A 153 15.19 5.03 -6.04
CA PHE A 153 14.83 4.95 -4.63
C PHE A 153 15.63 3.87 -3.90
N ILE A 154 15.76 2.68 -4.48
CA ILE A 154 16.53 1.58 -3.89
C ILE A 154 18.01 1.96 -3.75
N SER A 155 18.59 2.65 -4.75
CA SER A 155 19.99 3.08 -4.69
C SER A 155 20.30 4.11 -3.60
N ASN A 156 19.29 4.85 -3.13
CA ASN A 156 19.44 5.91 -2.14
C ASN A 156 18.78 5.51 -0.81
N MET A 157 19.41 4.61 -0.04
CA MET A 157 18.88 4.15 1.25
C MET A 157 18.59 5.28 2.25
N ARG A 158 19.33 6.40 2.19
CA ARG A 158 19.06 7.59 3.03
C ARG A 158 17.67 8.19 2.77
N GLU A 159 17.12 8.00 1.57
CA GLU A 159 15.79 8.51 1.21
C GLU A 159 14.66 7.59 1.68
N TRP A 160 14.97 6.39 2.18
CA TRP A 160 13.97 5.46 2.71
C TRP A 160 13.37 5.98 4.01
N TRP A 161 14.13 6.78 4.76
CA TRP A 161 13.64 7.35 6.00
C TRP A 161 12.80 8.60 5.75
N PRO A 162 11.56 8.66 6.29
CA PRO A 162 10.68 9.78 6.05
C PRO A 162 11.15 11.03 6.80
N VAL A 163 11.63 12.02 6.03
CA VAL A 163 12.14 13.29 6.54
C VAL A 163 11.00 14.20 7.01
N SER A 164 11.27 15.04 8.02
CA SER A 164 10.30 16.01 8.55
C SER A 164 9.91 17.07 7.51
N ILE A 165 8.64 17.47 7.56
CA ILE A 165 8.00 18.39 6.60
C ILE A 165 8.61 19.80 6.67
N HIS A 166 9.30 20.15 7.75
CA HIS A 166 9.98 21.45 7.83
C HIS A 166 11.10 21.62 6.78
N SER A 167 11.49 20.53 6.09
CA SER A 167 12.39 20.54 4.95
C SER A 167 11.69 20.46 3.58
N LEU A 168 10.35 20.59 3.52
CA LEU A 168 9.60 20.70 2.27
C LEU A 168 9.71 22.09 1.63
N ASP A 169 10.80 22.81 1.87
CA ASP A 169 11.37 23.61 0.79
C ASP A 169 11.64 22.60 -0.32
N LEU A 170 10.72 22.57 -1.28
CA LEU A 170 10.73 21.73 -2.48
C LEU A 170 12.14 21.74 -3.04
N ALA A 171 12.95 20.76 -2.61
CA ALA A 171 14.38 20.83 -2.86
C ALA A 171 14.52 21.01 -4.36
N PRO A 172 15.11 22.13 -4.83
CA PRO A 172 15.22 22.39 -6.24
C PRO A 172 15.87 21.15 -6.80
N THR A 173 15.12 20.48 -7.66
CA THR A 173 15.38 19.09 -8.01
C THR A 173 16.88 18.92 -8.27
N PRO A 174 17.56 17.90 -7.72
CA PRO A 174 18.93 17.64 -8.14
C PRO A 174 18.85 17.54 -9.66
N LYS A 175 19.46 18.52 -10.34
CA LYS A 175 19.58 18.51 -11.80
C LYS A 175 20.16 17.14 -12.05
N LEU A 176 19.39 16.21 -12.66
CA LEU A 176 19.95 14.95 -13.11
C LEU A 176 21.11 15.42 -13.97
N THR A 177 22.32 15.28 -13.45
CA THR A 177 23.53 15.58 -14.16
C THR A 177 23.47 14.60 -15.31
N ALA A 178 22.99 15.10 -16.45
CA ALA A 178 22.74 14.31 -17.64
C ALA A 178 23.98 13.46 -17.80
N ALA A 179 23.82 12.16 -17.60
CA ALA A 179 24.92 11.21 -17.61
C ALA A 179 25.67 11.49 -18.89
N LYS A 180 26.86 12.10 -18.75
CA LYS A 180 27.65 12.65 -19.85
C LYS A 180 27.95 11.46 -20.74
N LYS A 181 27.12 11.27 -21.77
CA LYS A 181 27.17 10.15 -22.69
C LYS A 181 28.54 10.29 -23.36
N LYS A 182 29.55 9.59 -22.84
CA LYS A 182 30.90 9.56 -23.41
C LYS A 182 30.73 8.98 -24.81
N LYS A 183 30.62 9.88 -25.79
CA LYS A 183 30.61 9.58 -27.21
C LYS A 183 31.97 8.92 -27.46
N LYS A 184 31.99 7.59 -27.62
CA LYS A 184 33.18 6.85 -28.03
C LYS A 184 33.64 7.48 -29.36
N PRO A 185 34.89 7.98 -29.47
CA PRO A 185 35.39 8.44 -30.75
C PRO A 185 35.42 7.26 -31.72
N ALA A 186 34.84 7.45 -32.90
CA ALA A 186 34.96 6.52 -34.01
C ALA A 186 36.45 6.39 -34.35
N LYS A 187 36.96 5.16 -34.39
CA LYS A 187 38.29 4.88 -34.93
C LYS A 187 38.21 5.12 -36.45
N ALA A 188 39.00 6.08 -36.93
CA ALA A 188 39.33 6.24 -38.34
C ALA A 188 40.36 5.17 -38.74
#